data_AF-A0A7C3I4G8-F1
#
_entry.id   AF-A0A7C3I4G8-F1
#
_cell.length_a   1.000
_cell.length_b   1.000
_cell.length_c   1.000
_cell.angle_alpha   90.00
_cell.angle_beta   90.00
_cell.angle_gamma   90.00
#
_symmetry.space_group_name_H-M   'P 1'
#
loop_
_entity.id
_entity.type
_entity.pdbx_description
1 polymer ?
#
loop_
_entity_poly.entity_id
_entity_poly.type
_entity_poly.pdbx_seq_one_letter_code
_entity_poly.pdbx_strand_id
1 'polypeptide(L)'
;MLEQLTELLLEDEALTDGLSDEEASELLGWLIGIAESLEAESGEMPQAYISQLKQFGREIARISSRYKVPVQELIDLVELAWEEPNETSSPKPMRA
;
A
#
# COMPACT_ATOMS: atom_id res chain seq x y z
N MET A 1 16.65 1.92 -11.59
CA MET A 1 15.85 0.79 -11.05
C MET A 1 14.44 1.25 -10.72
N LEU A 2 14.28 2.43 -10.12
CA LEU A 2 12.99 3.10 -9.93
C LEU A 2 12.13 3.18 -11.21
N GLU A 3 12.70 3.58 -12.36
CA GLU A 3 11.99 3.57 -13.66
C GLU A 3 11.47 2.18 -14.05
N GLN A 4 12.23 1.11 -13.77
CA GLN A 4 11.81 -0.26 -14.02
C GLN A 4 10.72 -0.74 -13.06
N LEU A 5 10.76 -0.32 -11.79
CA LEU A 5 9.73 -0.65 -10.79
C LEU A 5 8.39 -0.02 -11.15
N THR A 6 8.42 1.26 -11.53
CA THR A 6 7.25 1.99 -12.02
C THR A 6 6.69 1.37 -13.28
N GLU A 7 7.53 1.04 -14.28
CA GLU A 7 7.10 0.32 -15.48
C GLU A 7 6.44 -1.02 -15.14
N LEU A 8 7.06 -1.83 -14.27
CA LEU A 8 6.51 -3.12 -13.87
C LEU A 8 5.14 -3.01 -13.20
N LEU A 9 4.91 -2.00 -12.36
CA LEU A 9 3.62 -1.78 -11.71
C LEU A 9 2.58 -1.25 -12.71
N LEU A 10 2.97 -0.35 -13.62
CA LEU A 10 2.08 0.22 -14.64
C LEU A 10 1.62 -0.79 -15.68
N GLU A 11 2.41 -1.82 -15.98
CA GLU A 11 2.05 -2.90 -16.91
C GLU A 11 0.95 -3.84 -16.35
N ASP A 12 0.65 -3.76 -15.06
CA ASP A 12 -0.29 -4.66 -14.40
C ASP A 12 -1.71 -4.10 -14.43
N GLU A 13 -2.46 -4.43 -15.49
CA GLU A 13 -3.86 -3.97 -15.67
C GLU A 13 -4.77 -4.33 -14.48
N ALA A 14 -4.44 -5.38 -13.72
CA ALA A 14 -5.22 -5.77 -12.54
C ALA A 14 -5.05 -4.81 -11.35
N LEU A 15 -4.07 -3.90 -11.38
CA LEU A 15 -3.91 -2.83 -10.38
C LEU A 15 -4.85 -1.65 -10.61
N THR A 16 -5.39 -1.50 -11.81
CA THR A 16 -6.23 -0.36 -12.18
C THR A 16 -7.67 -0.78 -12.54
N ASP A 17 -7.92 -2.08 -12.74
CA ASP A 17 -9.23 -2.61 -13.10
C ASP A 17 -10.32 -2.24 -12.10
N GLY A 18 -11.37 -1.58 -12.59
CA GLY A 18 -12.53 -1.16 -11.83
C GLY A 18 -12.31 0.02 -10.86
N LEU A 19 -11.15 0.67 -10.91
CA LEU A 19 -10.86 1.92 -10.21
C LEU A 19 -11.08 3.13 -11.13
N SER A 20 -11.32 4.30 -10.55
CA SER A 20 -11.19 5.57 -11.26
C SER A 20 -9.71 5.93 -11.50
N ASP A 21 -9.44 6.85 -12.43
CA ASP A 21 -8.06 7.32 -12.71
C ASP A 21 -7.39 7.90 -11.45
N GLU A 22 -8.18 8.58 -10.60
CA GLU A 22 -7.71 9.14 -9.33
C GLU A 22 -7.32 8.04 -8.34
N GLU A 23 -8.20 7.07 -8.12
CA GLU A 23 -7.96 5.91 -7.24
C GLU A 23 -6.78 5.04 -7.74
N ALA A 24 -6.68 4.84 -9.05
CA ALA A 24 -5.57 4.12 -9.66
C ALA A 24 -4.24 4.85 -9.45
N SER A 25 -4.22 6.17 -9.63
CA SER A 25 -3.02 6.99 -9.40
C SER A 25 -2.61 6.97 -7.93
N GLU A 26 -3.57 7.00 -7.01
CA GLU A 26 -3.34 6.95 -5.57
C GLU A 26 -2.75 5.60 -5.15
N LEU A 27 -3.34 4.49 -5.59
CA LEU A 27 -2.82 3.15 -5.34
C LEU A 27 -1.40 2.97 -5.87
N LEU A 28 -1.17 3.34 -7.14
CA LEU A 28 0.13 3.19 -7.78
C LEU A 28 1.20 4.06 -7.10
N GLY A 29 0.87 5.30 -6.77
CA GLY A 29 1.78 6.20 -6.05
C GLY A 29 2.19 5.63 -4.69
N TRP A 30 1.24 5.07 -3.96
CA TRP A 30 1.52 4.42 -2.67
C TRP A 30 2.39 3.18 -2.79
N LEU A 31 2.10 2.27 -3.74
CA LEU A 31 2.91 1.08 -3.99
C LEU A 31 4.35 1.46 -4.41
N ILE A 32 4.51 2.49 -5.25
CA ILE A 32 5.83 3.01 -5.62
C ILE A 32 6.57 3.51 -4.38
N GLY A 33 5.91 4.29 -3.50
CA GLY A 33 6.51 4.77 -2.26
C GLY A 33 6.97 3.64 -1.32
N ILE A 34 6.22 2.54 -1.24
CA ILE A 34 6.64 1.33 -0.50
C ILE A 34 7.89 0.72 -1.15
N ALA A 35 7.89 0.56 -2.48
CA ALA A 35 9.03 -0.01 -3.20
C ALA A 35 10.31 0.82 -3.04
N GLU A 36 10.20 2.16 -3.12
CA GLU A 36 11.30 3.10 -2.90
C GLU A 36 11.85 2.99 -1.47
N SER A 37 10.97 2.91 -0.48
CA SER A 37 11.37 2.77 0.93
C SER A 37 12.14 1.46 1.16
N LEU A 38 11.65 0.34 0.61
CA LEU A 38 12.33 -0.95 0.70
C LEU A 38 13.69 -0.95 -0.03
N GLU A 39 13.76 -0.37 -1.23
CA GLU A 39 15.03 -0.24 -1.98
C GLU A 39 16.06 0.59 -1.20
N ALA A 40 15.63 1.68 -0.55
CA ALA A 40 16.50 2.51 0.27
C ALA A 40 17.08 1.76 1.50
N GLU A 41 16.31 0.84 2.09
CA GLU A 41 16.73 0.04 3.25
C GLU A 41 17.65 -1.13 2.88
N SER A 42 17.36 -1.84 1.78
CA SER A 42 18.08 -3.06 1.40
C SER A 42 19.13 -2.89 0.30
N GLY A 43 19.19 -1.72 -0.37
CA GLY A 43 20.13 -1.39 -1.45
C GLY A 43 19.80 -2.02 -2.82
N GLU A 44 19.04 -3.12 -2.83
CA GLU A 44 18.42 -3.72 -4.00
C GLU A 44 17.07 -4.31 -3.60
N MET A 45 16.07 -4.25 -4.49
CA MET A 45 14.74 -4.82 -4.27
C MET A 45 14.62 -6.21 -4.92
N PRO A 46 14.55 -7.31 -4.14
CA PRO A 46 14.29 -8.64 -4.68
C PRO A 46 13.02 -8.70 -5.53
N GLN A 47 13.09 -9.37 -6.68
CA GLN A 47 11.93 -9.62 -7.56
C GLN A 47 10.73 -10.27 -6.85
N ALA A 48 11.00 -11.04 -5.78
CA ALA A 48 9.97 -11.61 -4.94
C ALA A 48 9.13 -10.54 -4.22
N TYR A 49 9.75 -9.45 -3.74
CA TYR A 49 9.04 -8.34 -3.10
C TYR A 49 8.20 -7.55 -4.10
N ILE A 50 8.69 -7.37 -5.33
CA ILE A 50 7.90 -6.76 -6.41
C ILE A 50 6.63 -7.59 -6.69
N SER A 51 6.78 -8.91 -6.76
CA SER A 51 5.65 -9.81 -6.99
C SER A 51 4.63 -9.77 -5.84
N GLN A 52 5.10 -9.69 -4.59
CA GLN A 52 4.26 -9.56 -3.40
C GLN A 52 3.52 -8.20 -3.38
N LEU A 53 4.21 -7.12 -3.73
CA LEU A 53 3.66 -5.78 -3.79
C LEU A 53 2.56 -5.66 -4.86
N LYS A 54 2.79 -6.25 -6.05
CA LYS A 54 1.75 -6.39 -7.08
C LYS A 54 0.54 -7.15 -6.58
N GLN A 55 0.75 -8.30 -5.95
CA GLN A 55 -0.34 -9.09 -5.40
C GLN A 55 -1.14 -8.30 -4.35
N PHE A 56 -0.45 -7.56 -3.50
CA PHE A 56 -1.08 -6.74 -2.49
C PHE A 56 -1.90 -5.60 -3.09
N GLY A 57 -1.33 -4.85 -4.04
CA GLY A 57 -2.06 -3.81 -4.77
C GLY A 57 -3.32 -4.33 -5.47
N ARG A 58 -3.26 -5.52 -6.09
CA ARG A 58 -4.42 -6.15 -6.74
C ARG A 58 -5.53 -6.47 -5.75
N GLU A 59 -5.18 -6.88 -4.53
CA GLU A 59 -6.16 -7.15 -3.48
C GLU A 59 -6.81 -5.85 -2.99
N ILE A 60 -6.05 -4.76 -2.85
CA ILE A 60 -6.61 -3.43 -2.54
C ILE A 60 -7.57 -2.96 -3.65
N ALA A 61 -7.15 -3.02 -4.91
CA ALA A 61 -7.98 -2.66 -6.06
C ALA A 61 -9.27 -3.49 -6.10
N ARG A 62 -9.16 -4.80 -5.87
CA ARG A 62 -10.31 -5.72 -5.81
C ARG A 62 -11.28 -5.35 -4.68
N ILE A 63 -10.78 -5.03 -3.49
CA ILE A 63 -11.61 -4.65 -2.34
C ILE A 63 -12.31 -3.33 -2.63
N SER A 64 -11.58 -2.32 -3.10
CA SER A 64 -12.13 -1.01 -3.47
C SER A 64 -13.25 -1.15 -4.51
N SER A 65 -12.97 -1.82 -5.63
CA SER A 65 -13.94 -2.01 -6.72
C SER A 65 -15.17 -2.81 -6.29
N ARG A 66 -14.99 -3.88 -5.49
CA ARG A 66 -16.06 -4.78 -5.06
C ARG A 66 -16.96 -4.18 -4.00
N TYR A 67 -16.37 -3.48 -3.03
CA TYR A 67 -17.09 -2.96 -1.87
C TYR A 67 -17.38 -1.46 -1.94
N LYS A 68 -16.92 -0.79 -3.01
CA LYS A 68 -17.05 0.66 -3.22
C LYS A 68 -16.47 1.47 -2.06
N VAL A 69 -15.32 1.02 -1.58
CA VAL A 69 -14.51 1.72 -0.58
C VAL A 69 -13.41 2.49 -1.32
N PRO A 70 -13.21 3.79 -1.04
CA PRO A 70 -12.12 4.55 -1.65
C PRO A 70 -10.75 3.90 -1.39
N VAL A 71 -9.86 3.98 -2.39
CA VAL A 71 -8.50 3.44 -2.26
C VAL A 71 -7.77 4.07 -1.08
N GLN A 72 -7.83 5.40 -0.92
CA GLN A 72 -7.22 6.08 0.24
C GLN A 72 -7.66 5.50 1.58
N GLU A 73 -8.94 5.20 1.77
CA GLU A 73 -9.43 4.64 3.04
C GLU A 73 -8.82 3.25 3.33
N LEU A 74 -8.60 2.44 2.29
CA LEU A 74 -7.95 1.14 2.44
C LEU A 74 -6.46 1.30 2.74
N ILE A 75 -5.79 2.27 2.10
CA ILE A 75 -4.39 2.62 2.37
C ILE A 75 -4.24 3.04 3.83
N ASP A 76 -5.06 3.98 4.30
CA ASP A 76 -5.04 4.48 5.69
C ASP A 76 -5.21 3.34 6.70
N LEU A 77 -6.10 2.38 6.41
CA LEU A 77 -6.31 1.20 7.26
C LEU A 77 -5.10 0.28 7.31
N VAL A 78 -4.42 0.10 6.18
CA VAL A 78 -3.20 -0.70 6.13
C VAL A 78 -2.09 -0.01 6.90
N GLU A 79 -1.89 1.28 6.70
CA GLU A 79 -0.87 2.07 7.40
C GLU A 79 -1.09 2.03 8.91
N LEU A 80 -2.34 2.21 9.35
CA LEU A 80 -2.72 2.05 10.77
C LEU A 80 -2.41 0.65 11.31
N ALA A 81 -2.57 -0.39 10.49
CA ALA A 81 -2.26 -1.77 10.90
C ALA A 81 -0.76 -2.08 10.90
N TRP A 82 0.04 -1.34 10.12
CA TRP A 82 1.50 -1.42 10.10
C TRP A 82 2.16 -0.62 11.20
N GLU A 83 1.51 0.41 11.72
CA GLU A 83 1.94 1.04 12.97
C GLU A 83 2.01 -0.03 14.07
N GLU A 84 3.20 -0.26 14.64
CA GLU A 84 3.32 -1.14 15.79
C GLU A 84 2.35 -0.66 16.88
N PRO A 85 1.69 -1.56 17.63
CA PRO A 85 0.88 -1.19 18.79
C PRO A 85 1.78 -0.71 19.95
N ASN A 86 2.57 0.34 19.73
CA ASN A 86 3.37 1.02 20.73
C ASN A 86 2.55 2.18 21.29
N GLU A 87 1.51 1.80 22.02
CA GLU A 87 1.31 2.19 23.42
C GLU A 87 -0.08 1.70 23.79
N THR A 88 -0.14 0.65 24.61
CA THR A 88 -1.26 0.51 25.54
C THR A 88 -1.48 1.87 26.19
N SER A 89 -2.55 2.57 25.80
CA SER A 89 -3.07 3.71 26.52
C SER A 89 -3.33 3.23 27.94
N SER A 90 -2.34 3.42 28.81
CA SER A 90 -2.46 3.09 30.22
C SER A 90 -3.50 4.06 30.76
N PRO A 91 -4.66 3.59 31.25
CA PRO A 91 -5.65 4.49 31.81
C PRO A 91 -4.98 5.22 32.98
N LYS A 92 -4.83 6.53 32.82
CA LYS A 92 -4.32 7.42 33.87
C LYS A 92 -5.17 7.17 35.12
N PRO A 93 -4.62 6.72 36.26
CA PRO A 93 -5.44 6.45 37.43
C PRO A 93 -6.12 7.77 37.83
N MET A 94 -7.45 7.80 37.75
CA MET A 94 -8.26 8.86 38.35
C MET A 94 -7.93 8.87 39.84
N ARG A 95 -7.18 9.88 40.28
CA ARG A 95 -7.01 10.14 41.71
C ARG A 95 -8.37 10.60 42.24
N ALA A 96 -8.92 9.79 43.14
CA ALA A 96 -10.08 10.11 43.96
C ALA A 96 -9.75 11.21 44.98
#